data_AF-B3SF75-F1
#
_entry.id   AF-B3SF75-F1
#
_cell.length_a   1.000
_cell.length_b   1.000
_cell.length_c   1.000
_cell.angle_alpha   90.00
_cell.angle_beta   90.00
_cell.angle_gamma   90.00
#
_symmetry.space_group_name_H-M   'P 1'
#
loop_
_entity.id
_entity.type
_entity.pdbx_description
1 polymer ?
#
loop_
_entity_poly.entity_id
_entity_poly.type
_entity_poly.pdbx_seq_one_letter_code
_entity_poly.pdbx_strand_id
1 'polypeptide(L)'
;MTNSPTFPIEFINNAQIVDDKDVFIIIKATNNEKKQCLVKIENNIGICKTVSAETNSLDYSYKLTDLSRNQDGNYEFNLTQMYSARVYLSVKYPLQLYIDSSKPGAIAIIDPDGFKTRDSNYYTIYDKFEFTYNNDGIWMNPTAVDFFSIPLQISIPTSTSAFQQAGLTDSRSQILNKVQEIFDAVESKEE
;
A
#
# COMPACT_ATOMS: atom_id res chain seq x y z
N MET A 1 -9.71 -5.87 -29.59
CA MET A 1 -9.65 -5.30 -28.24
C MET A 1 -8.22 -4.83 -28.04
N THR A 2 -7.96 -3.53 -28.14
CA THR A 2 -6.64 -2.98 -27.80
C THR A 2 -6.51 -3.08 -26.28
N ASN A 3 -5.63 -3.94 -25.78
CA ASN A 3 -5.37 -4.05 -24.35
C ASN A 3 -4.96 -2.67 -23.85
N SER A 4 -5.70 -2.11 -22.89
CA SER A 4 -5.28 -0.88 -22.22
C SER A 4 -3.87 -1.10 -21.65
N PRO A 5 -2.98 -0.09 -21.72
CA PRO A 5 -1.64 -0.22 -21.18
C PRO A 5 -1.75 -0.55 -19.68
N THR A 6 -0.88 -1.45 -19.24
CA THR A 6 -0.78 -1.86 -17.85
C THR A 6 0.63 -1.56 -17.34
N PHE A 7 0.75 -1.41 -16.02
CA PHE A 7 2.02 -1.13 -15.37
C PHE A 7 2.39 -2.29 -14.44
N PRO A 8 3.52 -3.01 -14.66
CA PRO A 8 3.93 -4.08 -13.77
C PRO A 8 4.31 -3.52 -12.40
N ILE A 9 3.82 -4.14 -11.34
CA ILE A 9 4.25 -3.85 -9.96
C ILE A 9 4.80 -5.12 -9.33
N GLU A 10 6.00 -4.98 -8.77
CA GLU A 10 6.74 -6.07 -8.15
C GLU A 10 6.85 -5.84 -6.65
N PHE A 11 6.74 -6.93 -5.89
CA PHE A 11 6.86 -6.94 -4.44
C PHE A 11 8.00 -7.88 -4.02
N ILE A 12 8.93 -7.33 -3.25
CA ILE A 12 10.08 -8.05 -2.70
C ILE A 12 9.98 -7.97 -1.18
N ASN A 13 9.84 -9.12 -0.52
CA ASN A 13 9.86 -9.19 0.92
C ASN A 13 11.29 -9.32 1.44
N ASN A 14 11.88 -8.20 1.85
CA ASN A 14 13.19 -8.17 2.51
C ASN A 14 13.08 -8.28 4.05
N ALA A 15 11.88 -8.51 4.60
CA ALA A 15 11.70 -8.64 6.03
C ALA A 15 12.25 -9.99 6.52
N GLN A 16 13.32 -9.97 7.31
CA GLN A 16 13.94 -11.18 7.87
C GLN A 16 13.13 -11.83 9.01
N ILE A 17 11.98 -11.25 9.35
CA ILE A 17 11.18 -11.61 10.52
C ILE A 17 9.75 -12.06 10.19
N VAL A 18 9.38 -12.07 8.90
CA VAL A 18 8.03 -12.41 8.42
C VAL A 18 8.13 -13.18 7.11
N ASP A 19 7.48 -14.35 7.05
CA ASP A 19 7.37 -15.14 5.82
C ASP A 19 6.44 -14.49 4.80
N ASP A 20 6.67 -14.71 3.51
CA ASP A 20 5.84 -14.18 2.42
C ASP A 20 4.34 -14.52 2.57
N LYS A 21 4.02 -15.71 3.10
CA LYS A 21 2.64 -16.16 3.34
C LYS A 21 1.90 -15.32 4.41
N ASP A 22 2.65 -14.57 5.21
CA ASP A 22 2.17 -13.73 6.30
C ASP A 22 2.28 -12.24 5.95
N VAL A 23 2.60 -11.89 4.70
CA VAL A 23 2.53 -10.52 4.18
C VAL A 23 1.29 -10.39 3.30
N PHE A 24 0.49 -9.37 3.56
CA PHE A 24 -0.76 -9.11 2.86
C PHE A 24 -0.73 -7.77 2.13
N ILE A 25 -1.39 -7.71 0.99
CA ILE A 25 -1.58 -6.52 0.16
C ILE A 25 -3.07 -6.26 0.01
N ILE A 26 -3.47 -5.01 0.21
CA ILE A 26 -4.76 -4.49 -0.25
C ILE A 26 -4.54 -3.12 -0.88
N ILE A 27 -5.20 -2.87 -2.01
CA ILE A 27 -5.06 -1.60 -2.75
C ILE A 27 -6.44 -0.96 -2.86
N LYS A 28 -6.55 0.26 -2.34
CA LYS A 28 -7.67 1.16 -2.64
C LYS A 28 -7.23 2.21 -3.64
N ALA A 29 -8.14 2.64 -4.50
CA ALA A 29 -7.88 3.70 -5.46
C ALA A 29 -9.18 4.37 -5.92
N THR A 30 -9.06 5.25 -6.91
CA THR A 30 -10.17 5.83 -7.66
C THR A 30 -10.08 5.38 -9.12
N ASN A 31 -11.20 4.92 -9.69
CA ASN A 31 -11.26 4.49 -11.09
C ASN A 31 -11.42 5.67 -12.07
N ASN A 32 -11.42 5.38 -13.38
CA ASN A 32 -11.63 6.38 -14.44
C ASN A 32 -13.00 7.10 -14.36
N GLU A 33 -14.00 6.50 -13.69
CA GLU A 33 -15.31 7.11 -13.44
C GLU A 33 -15.34 7.98 -12.17
N LYS A 34 -14.18 8.21 -11.53
CA LYS A 34 -14.05 8.96 -10.27
C LYS A 34 -14.76 8.28 -9.08
N LYS A 35 -14.94 6.96 -9.13
CA LYS A 35 -15.51 6.17 -8.03
C LYS A 35 -14.40 5.46 -7.24
N GLN A 36 -14.58 5.37 -5.93
CA GLN A 36 -13.70 4.61 -5.04
C GLN A 36 -13.76 3.12 -5.41
N CYS A 37 -12.61 2.46 -5.39
CA CYS A 37 -12.47 1.08 -5.78
C CYS A 37 -11.48 0.33 -4.89
N LEU A 38 -11.61 -0.99 -4.86
CA LEU A 38 -10.56 -1.90 -4.40
C LEU A 38 -10.02 -2.67 -5.60
N VAL A 39 -8.73 -2.96 -5.61
CA VAL A 39 -8.10 -3.69 -6.71
C VAL A 39 -8.38 -5.18 -6.57
N LYS A 40 -9.06 -5.76 -7.56
CA LYS A 40 -9.19 -7.19 -7.74
C LYS A 40 -8.09 -7.67 -8.69
N ILE A 41 -7.36 -8.69 -8.30
CA ILE A 41 -6.37 -9.36 -9.15
C ILE A 41 -7.05 -10.53 -9.84
N GLU A 42 -7.18 -10.45 -11.16
CA GLU A 42 -7.77 -11.45 -12.04
C GLU A 42 -6.80 -11.72 -13.19
N ASN A 43 -6.39 -12.98 -13.39
CA ASN A 43 -5.45 -13.36 -14.45
C ASN A 43 -4.16 -12.52 -14.49
N ASN A 44 -3.55 -12.29 -13.33
CA ASN A 44 -2.36 -11.46 -13.15
C ASN A 44 -2.55 -9.97 -13.51
N ILE A 45 -3.78 -9.49 -13.55
CA ILE A 45 -4.11 -8.07 -13.81
C ILE A 45 -4.89 -7.51 -12.62
N GLY A 46 -4.37 -6.45 -12.02
CA GLY A 46 -5.00 -5.64 -10.99
C GLY A 46 -6.01 -4.67 -11.58
N ILE A 47 -7.29 -4.95 -11.40
CA ILE A 47 -8.43 -4.18 -11.91
C ILE A 47 -9.09 -3.44 -10.75
N CYS A 48 -9.22 -2.12 -10.87
CA CYS A 48 -9.90 -1.27 -9.91
C CYS A 48 -11.43 -1.47 -9.99
N LYS A 49 -12.00 -2.30 -9.09
CA LYS A 49 -13.44 -2.61 -9.02
C LYS A 49 -14.13 -1.66 -8.05
N THR A 50 -15.13 -0.93 -8.56
CA THR A 50 -15.94 0.00 -7.76
C THR A 50 -16.54 -0.70 -6.55
N VAL A 51 -16.42 -0.08 -5.37
CA VAL A 51 -17.02 -0.61 -4.15
C VAL A 51 -18.51 -0.25 -4.03
N SER A 52 -19.25 -1.09 -3.33
CA SER A 52 -20.66 -0.92 -2.92
C SER A 52 -20.78 -1.03 -1.40
N ALA A 53 -21.96 -0.72 -0.84
CA ALA A 53 -22.22 -0.89 0.60
C ALA A 53 -22.03 -2.34 1.09
N GLU A 54 -22.21 -3.32 0.21
CA GLU A 54 -22.06 -4.75 0.50
C GLU A 54 -20.62 -5.26 0.28
N THR A 55 -19.69 -4.38 -0.11
CA THR A 55 -18.32 -4.79 -0.38
C THR A 55 -17.61 -5.17 0.91
N ASN A 56 -17.22 -6.44 1.00
CA ASN A 56 -16.26 -6.88 2.01
C ASN A 56 -14.84 -6.63 1.52
N SER A 57 -14.09 -5.76 2.19
CA SER A 57 -12.73 -5.42 1.79
C SER A 57 -11.76 -6.60 1.83
N LEU A 58 -12.01 -7.59 2.70
CA LEU A 58 -11.13 -8.74 2.85
C LEU A 58 -11.10 -9.62 1.58
N ASP A 59 -12.14 -9.58 0.74
CA ASP A 59 -12.18 -10.29 -0.55
C ASP A 59 -11.20 -9.72 -1.59
N TYR A 60 -10.58 -8.58 -1.27
CA TYR A 60 -9.59 -7.84 -2.06
C TYR A 60 -8.22 -7.80 -1.36
N SER A 61 -8.05 -8.54 -0.26
CA SER A 61 -6.76 -8.72 0.39
C SER A 61 -6.09 -9.98 -0.13
N TYR A 62 -4.83 -9.85 -0.52
CA TYR A 62 -4.04 -10.94 -1.12
C TYR A 62 -2.79 -11.18 -0.29
N LYS A 63 -2.41 -12.43 -0.04
CA LYS A 63 -1.06 -12.73 0.47
C LYS A 63 -0.06 -12.51 -0.65
N LEU A 64 1.21 -12.22 -0.33
CA LEU A 64 2.25 -12.23 -1.36
C LEU A 64 2.29 -13.57 -2.10
N THR A 65 2.15 -14.69 -1.38
CA THR A 65 2.12 -16.03 -1.97
C THR A 65 0.94 -16.30 -2.90
N ASP A 66 -0.09 -15.44 -2.91
CA ASP A 66 -1.23 -15.59 -3.83
C ASP A 66 -0.93 -14.94 -5.20
N LEU A 67 0.15 -14.15 -5.31
CA LEU A 67 0.56 -13.48 -6.53
C LEU A 67 1.39 -14.39 -7.42
N SER A 68 1.38 -14.07 -8.72
CA SER A 68 2.29 -14.70 -9.69
C SER A 68 3.74 -14.31 -9.38
N ARG A 69 4.70 -15.12 -9.82
CA ARG A 69 6.12 -14.77 -9.78
C ARG A 69 6.62 -14.42 -11.19
N ASN A 70 7.48 -13.40 -11.29
CA ASN A 70 8.19 -13.06 -12.51
C ASN A 70 9.41 -13.99 -12.74
N GLN A 71 10.21 -13.72 -13.77
CA GLN A 71 11.37 -14.55 -14.12
C GLN A 71 12.48 -14.51 -13.06
N ASP A 72 12.57 -13.42 -12.30
CA ASP A 72 13.53 -13.26 -11.20
C ASP A 72 13.02 -13.90 -9.90
N GLY A 73 11.81 -14.47 -9.92
CA GLY A 73 11.19 -15.12 -8.77
C GLY A 73 10.43 -14.17 -7.85
N ASN A 74 10.32 -12.89 -8.19
CA ASN A 74 9.65 -11.89 -7.36
C ASN A 74 8.15 -11.86 -7.63
N TYR A 75 7.37 -11.47 -6.62
CA TYR A 75 5.90 -11.45 -6.74
C TYR A 75 5.45 -10.26 -7.58
N GLU A 76 4.62 -10.49 -8.59
CA GLU A 76 4.24 -9.47 -9.56
C GLU A 76 2.79 -9.63 -10.01
N PHE A 77 2.17 -8.50 -10.36
CA PHE A 77 1.02 -8.44 -11.26
C PHE A 77 1.00 -7.11 -12.03
N ASN A 78 0.15 -7.01 -13.05
CA ASN A 78 0.03 -5.81 -13.88
C ASN A 78 -1.13 -4.92 -13.42
N LEU A 79 -0.88 -3.65 -13.13
CA LEU A 79 -1.90 -2.67 -12.76
C LEU A 79 -2.56 -2.04 -13.98
N THR A 80 -3.88 -1.94 -13.94
CA THR A 80 -4.64 -1.03 -14.83
C THR A 80 -4.56 0.41 -14.33
N GLN A 81 -4.94 1.37 -15.17
CA GLN A 81 -4.97 2.78 -14.78
C GLN A 81 -5.90 3.03 -13.59
N MET A 82 -5.41 3.79 -12.62
CA MET A 82 -6.13 4.16 -11.40
C MET A 82 -5.45 5.38 -10.75
N TYR A 83 -6.24 6.16 -10.01
CA TYR A 83 -5.82 7.44 -9.44
C TYR A 83 -5.86 7.38 -7.92
N SER A 84 -4.98 8.16 -7.26
CA SER A 84 -4.97 8.27 -5.79
C SER A 84 -4.94 6.91 -5.11
N ALA A 85 -4.16 5.98 -5.66
CA ALA A 85 -4.05 4.63 -5.14
C ALA A 85 -3.18 4.62 -3.88
N ARG A 86 -3.57 3.80 -2.92
CA ARG A 86 -2.78 3.47 -1.73
C ARG A 86 -2.62 1.97 -1.70
N VAL A 87 -1.37 1.53 -1.74
CA VAL A 87 -1.00 0.12 -1.57
C VAL A 87 -0.66 -0.06 -0.12
N TYR A 88 -1.53 -0.74 0.61
CA TYR A 88 -1.27 -1.11 1.98
C TYR A 88 -0.58 -2.47 2.02
N LEU A 89 0.48 -2.53 2.81
CA LEU A 89 1.18 -3.75 3.17
C LEU A 89 0.94 -4.01 4.65
N SER A 90 0.53 -5.22 5.01
CA SER A 90 0.37 -5.61 6.41
C SER A 90 0.99 -6.97 6.71
N VAL A 91 1.33 -7.16 7.98
CA VAL A 91 2.07 -8.33 8.48
C VAL A 91 1.19 -9.15 9.43
N LYS A 92 1.23 -10.48 9.27
CA LYS A 92 0.48 -11.53 9.99
C LYS A 92 -1.05 -11.50 9.84
N TYR A 93 -1.64 -10.31 9.67
CA TYR A 93 -3.08 -10.13 9.51
C TYR A 93 -3.37 -9.20 8.33
N PRO A 94 -4.39 -9.50 7.50
CA PRO A 94 -4.84 -8.58 6.45
C PRO A 94 -5.50 -7.34 7.05
N LEU A 95 -5.49 -6.23 6.31
CA LEU A 95 -6.28 -5.05 6.69
C LEU A 95 -7.74 -5.20 6.28
N GLN A 96 -8.63 -4.75 7.15
CA GLN A 96 -10.05 -4.58 6.89
C GLN A 96 -10.35 -3.09 6.73
N LEU A 97 -10.59 -2.66 5.49
CA LEU A 97 -10.94 -1.28 5.16
C LEU A 97 -12.45 -1.09 5.29
N TYR A 98 -12.86 -0.09 6.07
CA TYR A 98 -14.27 0.19 6.27
C TYR A 98 -14.87 0.90 5.04
N ILE A 99 -16.00 0.39 4.55
CA ILE A 99 -16.77 0.99 3.46
C ILE A 99 -17.89 1.83 4.08
N ASP A 100 -17.71 3.15 4.11
CA ASP A 100 -18.75 4.08 4.55
C ASP A 100 -19.76 4.30 3.42
N SER A 101 -21.01 3.96 3.71
CA SER A 101 -22.18 4.16 2.85
C SER A 101 -23.31 4.90 3.58
N SER A 102 -23.01 5.52 4.73
CA SER A 102 -23.99 6.21 5.58
C SER A 102 -24.64 7.41 4.90
N LYS A 103 -23.96 8.02 3.92
CA LYS A 103 -24.48 9.12 3.12
C LYS A 103 -25.07 8.60 1.80
N PRO A 104 -26.39 8.78 1.55
CA PRO A 104 -27.02 8.37 0.30
C PRO A 104 -26.29 8.92 -0.93
N GLY A 105 -25.95 8.04 -1.87
CA GLY A 105 -25.25 8.41 -3.11
C GLY A 105 -23.74 8.65 -2.96
N ALA A 106 -23.16 8.46 -1.77
CA ALA A 106 -21.73 8.54 -1.55
C ALA A 106 -21.22 7.25 -0.89
N ILE A 107 -20.21 6.64 -1.53
CA ILE A 107 -19.49 5.50 -0.97
C ILE A 107 -18.02 5.90 -0.83
N ALA A 108 -17.48 5.73 0.36
CA ALA A 108 -16.09 6.04 0.66
C ALA A 108 -15.38 4.83 1.29
N ILE A 109 -14.14 4.61 0.90
CA ILE A 109 -13.25 3.66 1.59
C ILE A 109 -12.50 4.45 2.65
N ILE A 110 -12.75 4.15 3.92
CA ILE A 110 -12.10 4.85 5.03
C ILE A 110 -10.71 4.23 5.26
N ASP A 111 -9.70 5.09 5.34
CA ASP A 111 -8.33 4.66 5.65
C ASP A 111 -8.26 4.20 7.13
N PRO A 112 -7.41 3.22 7.48
CA PRO A 112 -7.24 2.78 8.86
C PRO A 112 -6.71 3.89 9.76
N ASP A 113 -7.25 3.98 10.97
CA ASP A 113 -6.84 4.98 11.98
C ASP A 113 -6.10 4.30 13.14
N GLY A 114 -4.76 4.30 13.06
CA GLY A 114 -3.88 3.73 14.07
C GLY A 114 -3.91 4.44 15.44
N PHE A 115 -4.57 5.60 15.53
CA PHE A 115 -4.71 6.33 16.80
C PHE A 115 -6.03 6.03 17.52
N LYS A 116 -6.94 5.26 16.90
CA LYS A 116 -8.21 4.85 17.50
C LYS A 116 -8.18 3.37 17.87
N THR A 117 -8.19 3.08 19.17
CA THR A 117 -8.22 1.70 19.71
C THR A 117 -9.41 0.84 19.25
N ARG A 118 -10.48 1.48 18.76
CA ARG A 118 -11.66 0.79 18.21
C ARG A 118 -11.57 0.50 16.71
N ASP A 119 -10.55 1.00 16.02
CA ASP A 119 -10.30 0.62 14.63
C ASP A 119 -9.98 -0.88 14.56
N SER A 120 -10.58 -1.58 13.61
CA SER A 120 -10.38 -3.02 13.43
C SER A 120 -8.92 -3.39 13.14
N ASN A 121 -8.12 -2.43 12.69
CA ASN A 121 -6.73 -2.61 12.31
C ASN A 121 -5.76 -2.10 13.38
N TYR A 122 -6.23 -1.66 14.56
CA TYR A 122 -5.39 -1.02 15.58
C TYR A 122 -4.17 -1.84 16.01
N TYR A 123 -4.30 -3.17 16.07
CA TYR A 123 -3.20 -4.09 16.42
C TYR A 123 -2.46 -4.67 15.22
N THR A 124 -2.84 -4.32 14.00
CA THR A 124 -2.22 -4.81 12.78
C THR A 124 -1.01 -3.93 12.46
N ILE A 125 0.14 -4.54 12.18
CA ILE A 125 1.31 -3.81 11.68
C ILE A 125 1.12 -3.61 10.18
N TYR A 126 0.95 -2.37 9.76
CA TYR A 126 0.82 -2.00 8.35
C TYR A 126 1.53 -0.70 8.02
N ASP A 127 1.84 -0.51 6.75
CA ASP A 127 2.29 0.75 6.18
C ASP A 127 1.79 0.88 4.74
N LYS A 128 2.02 2.01 4.07
CA LYS A 128 1.54 2.27 2.72
C LYS A 128 2.54 3.01 1.85
N PHE A 129 2.41 2.82 0.55
CA PHE A 129 2.90 3.76 -0.45
C PHE A 129 1.76 4.19 -1.36
N GLU A 130 1.92 5.34 -2.01
CA GLU A 130 0.88 5.95 -2.82
C GLU A 130 1.30 6.01 -4.27
N PHE A 131 0.33 5.89 -5.18
CA PHE A 131 0.60 6.13 -6.59
C PHE A 131 -0.62 6.65 -7.38
N THR A 132 -0.34 7.20 -8.56
CA THR A 132 -1.32 7.43 -9.62
C THR A 132 -0.74 6.93 -10.92
N TYR A 133 -1.49 6.11 -11.66
CA TYR A 133 -1.12 5.62 -12.99
C TYR A 133 -2.21 5.97 -14.00
N ASN A 134 -1.84 6.73 -15.03
CA ASN A 134 -2.73 7.19 -16.08
C ASN A 134 -1.98 7.22 -17.45
N ASN A 135 -2.55 7.91 -18.44
CA ASN A 135 -1.94 8.02 -19.78
C ASN A 135 -0.63 8.82 -19.81
N ASP A 136 -0.42 9.69 -18.83
CA ASP A 136 0.76 10.57 -18.76
C ASP A 136 1.93 9.90 -18.02
N GLY A 137 1.68 8.78 -17.33
CA GLY A 137 2.70 8.00 -16.64
C GLY A 137 2.28 7.52 -15.27
N ILE A 138 3.28 7.19 -14.45
CA ILE A 138 3.10 6.81 -13.04
C ILE A 138 3.84 7.79 -12.13
N TRP A 139 3.17 8.20 -11.06
CA TRP A 139 3.76 8.91 -9.92
C TRP A 139 3.59 8.03 -8.70
N MET A 140 4.69 7.72 -8.01
CA MET A 140 4.69 6.84 -6.85
C MET A 140 5.62 7.39 -5.79
N ASN A 141 5.23 7.27 -4.52
CA ASN A 141 6.05 7.69 -3.39
C ASN A 141 5.82 6.77 -2.18
N PRO A 142 6.87 6.42 -1.43
CA PRO A 142 6.68 6.04 -0.04
C PRO A 142 6.16 7.28 0.72
N THR A 143 5.47 7.07 1.84
CA THR A 143 4.97 8.19 2.64
C THR A 143 5.13 7.90 4.12
N ALA A 144 5.54 8.93 4.87
CA ALA A 144 5.55 8.93 6.32
C ALA A 144 4.84 10.19 6.86
N VAL A 145 3.92 10.75 6.07
CA VAL A 145 3.19 11.99 6.42
C VAL A 145 2.29 11.77 7.63
N ASP A 146 1.61 10.61 7.68
CA ASP A 146 0.67 10.30 8.76
C ASP A 146 1.35 9.52 9.91
N PHE A 147 2.19 8.54 9.56
CA PHE A 147 2.87 7.66 10.50
C PHE A 147 4.03 6.93 9.81
N PHE A 148 4.86 6.27 10.62
CA PHE A 148 5.85 5.29 10.18
C PHE A 148 5.61 3.97 10.92
N SER A 149 5.67 2.85 10.20
CA SER A 149 5.41 1.53 10.78
C SER A 149 6.27 0.43 10.16
N ILE A 150 6.35 0.34 8.84
CA ILE A 150 7.19 -0.62 8.11
C ILE A 150 8.16 0.18 7.22
N PRO A 151 9.48 -0.08 7.26
CA PRO A 151 10.40 0.50 6.29
C PRO A 151 10.05 0.03 4.88
N LEU A 152 9.64 0.96 4.02
CA LEU A 152 9.31 0.70 2.62
C LEU A 152 10.30 1.42 1.70
N GLN A 153 10.68 0.74 0.63
CA GLN A 153 11.45 1.29 -0.48
C GLN A 153 10.71 1.04 -1.79
N ILE A 154 10.71 2.03 -2.67
CA ILE A 154 10.25 1.90 -4.05
C ILE A 154 11.42 2.10 -5.01
N SER A 155 11.37 1.40 -6.14
CA SER A 155 12.32 1.53 -7.23
C SER A 155 11.57 1.55 -8.56
N ILE A 156 11.85 2.54 -9.41
CA ILE A 156 11.34 2.64 -10.77
C ILE A 156 12.54 2.86 -11.69
N PRO A 157 13.21 1.78 -12.15
CA PRO A 157 14.43 1.88 -12.95
C PRO A 157 14.26 2.63 -14.28
N THR A 158 13.03 2.64 -14.81
CA THR A 158 12.65 3.34 -16.05
C THR A 158 12.17 4.77 -15.81
N SER A 159 12.22 5.27 -14.57
CA SER A 159 11.78 6.63 -14.24
C SER A 159 12.63 7.68 -14.94
N THR A 160 11.97 8.71 -15.44
CA THR A 160 12.59 9.92 -16.03
C THR A 160 12.96 10.96 -14.97
N SER A 161 12.62 10.72 -13.69
CA SER A 161 13.03 11.55 -12.57
C SER A 161 14.53 11.43 -12.29
N ALA A 162 15.12 12.45 -11.65
CA ALA A 162 16.49 12.40 -11.14
C ALA A 162 16.68 11.32 -10.05
N PHE A 163 15.58 10.90 -9.40
CA PHE A 163 15.58 9.85 -8.39
C PHE A 163 14.75 8.66 -8.90
N GLN A 164 15.42 7.52 -9.06
CA GLN A 164 14.79 6.25 -9.46
C GLN A 164 14.44 5.36 -8.26
N GLN A 165 14.88 5.74 -7.06
CA GLN A 165 14.61 5.04 -5.81
C GLN A 165 14.25 6.04 -4.72
N ALA A 166 13.34 5.65 -3.83
CA ALA A 166 12.95 6.43 -2.66
C ALA A 166 12.51 5.52 -1.52
N GLY A 167 12.68 5.97 -0.27
CA GLY A 167 12.22 5.24 0.92
C GLY A 167 13.32 5.01 1.94
N LEU A 168 13.08 4.08 2.86
CA LEU A 168 13.97 3.77 3.99
C LEU A 168 14.53 2.35 3.85
N THR A 169 15.84 2.21 4.05
CA THR A 169 16.56 0.93 3.92
C THR A 169 17.03 0.36 5.26
N ASP A 170 17.06 1.19 6.30
CA ASP A 170 17.41 0.75 7.66
C ASP A 170 16.32 -0.17 8.23
N SER A 171 16.71 -1.06 9.15
CA SER A 171 15.73 -1.88 9.86
C SER A 171 14.78 -1.02 10.71
N ARG A 172 13.57 -1.55 10.95
CA ARG A 172 12.56 -0.87 11.77
C ARG A 172 13.09 -0.48 13.15
N SER A 173 13.85 -1.36 13.81
CA SER A 173 14.42 -1.07 15.13
C SER A 173 15.48 0.02 15.06
N GLN A 174 16.35 0.03 14.05
CA GLN A 174 17.34 1.10 13.86
C GLN A 174 16.66 2.46 13.67
N ILE A 175 15.60 2.53 12.86
CA ILE A 175 14.86 3.78 12.63
C ILE A 175 14.22 4.27 13.93
N LEU A 176 13.51 3.39 14.65
CA LEU A 176 12.86 3.77 15.92
C LEU A 176 13.87 4.18 16.99
N ASN A 177 15.01 3.50 17.09
CA ASN A 177 16.07 3.87 18.02
C ASN A 177 16.65 5.25 17.69
N LYS A 178 16.92 5.54 16.40
CA LYS A 178 17.40 6.87 15.97
C LYS A 178 16.39 7.97 16.29
N VAL A 179 15.09 7.69 16.15
CA VAL A 179 14.02 8.65 16.50
C VAL A 179 14.00 8.89 18.01
N GLN A 180 14.10 7.83 18.83
CA GLN A 180 14.17 7.95 20.29
C GLN A 180 15.39 8.78 20.72
N GLU A 181 16.57 8.50 20.17
CA GLU A 181 17.80 9.24 20.44
C GLU A 181 17.66 10.74 20.14
N ILE A 182 16.92 11.11 19.10
CA ILE A 182 16.63 12.51 18.78
C ILE A 182 15.76 13.16 19.86
N PHE A 183 14.72 12.48 20.33
CA PHE A 183 13.85 13.01 21.39
C PHE A 183 14.58 13.14 22.72
N ASP A 184 15.36 12.14 23.13
CA ASP A 184 16.16 12.18 24.37
C ASP A 184 17.18 13.33 24.34
N ALA A 185 17.78 13.59 23.18
CA ALA A 185 18.73 14.69 22.98
C ALA A 185 18.08 16.08 22.99
N VAL A 186 16.77 16.17 22.76
CA VAL A 186 16.00 17.42 22.88
C VAL A 186 15.62 17.65 24.33
N GLU A 187 15.10 16.64 25.03
CA GLU A 187 14.71 16.74 26.44
C GLU A 187 15.90 17.13 27.34
N SER A 188 17.08 16.54 27.10
CA SER A 188 18.30 16.86 27.85
C SER A 188 18.86 18.28 27.61
N LYS A 189 18.33 19.05 26.65
CA LYS A 189 18.70 20.46 26.43
C LYS A 189 17.72 21.45 27.07
N GLU A 190 16.58 20.97 27.56
CA GLU A 190 15.56 21.80 28.20
C GLU A 190 15.64 21.77 29.75
N GLU A 191 16.49 20.90 30.32
CA GLU A 191 16.90 20.87 31.74
C GLU A 191 18.20 21.65 32.01
#